data_AF-A0A850I0B0-F1
#
_entry.id   AF-A0A850I0B0-F1
#
_cell.length_a   1.000
_cell.length_b   1.000
_cell.length_c   1.000
_cell.angle_alpha   90.00
_cell.angle_beta   90.00
_cell.angle_gamma   90.00
#
_symmetry.space_group_name_H-M   'P 1'
#
loop_
_entity.id
_entity.type
_entity.pdbx_description
1 polymer ?
#
loop_
_entity_poly.entity_id
_entity_poly.type
_entity_poly.pdbx_seq_one_letter_code
_entity_poly.pdbx_strand_id
1 'polypeptide(L)'
;MSDSQPLLDFNPDFCRKIAKRGAIISFAWLGIAICILALVHPGSQCPAWTIYDKNGEATSLWVIVGFFMGLPTILLCFIVMRWKGFTRMINDSGADSYRRFLASKGSDYQNKPAAYTFPMNSVFVMAIGMWSLFCSIPLWAMILPCF
;
A
#
# COMPACT_ATOMS: atom_id res chain seq x y z
N MET A 1 -10.26 -37.21 6.42
CA MET A 1 -10.41 -35.78 6.05
C MET A 1 -9.13 -35.11 6.52
N SER A 2 -8.16 -34.94 5.63
CA SER A 2 -6.86 -34.41 6.02
C SER A 2 -6.94 -32.89 5.99
N ASP A 3 -6.96 -32.28 7.17
CA ASP A 3 -6.81 -30.84 7.36
C ASP A 3 -5.46 -30.40 6.77
N SER A 4 -5.51 -29.89 5.54
CA SER A 4 -4.37 -29.23 4.90
C SER A 4 -4.01 -28.00 5.73
N GLN A 5 -2.94 -28.12 6.52
CA GLN A 5 -2.35 -27.02 7.29
C GLN A 5 -2.16 -25.78 6.41
N PRO A 6 -2.42 -24.56 6.94
CA PRO A 6 -2.33 -23.34 6.17
C PRO A 6 -0.87 -23.10 5.73
N LEU A 7 -0.65 -23.20 4.42
CA LEU A 7 0.62 -22.97 3.75
C LEU A 7 1.07 -21.51 3.74
N LEU A 8 0.14 -20.60 4.02
CA LEU A 8 0.40 -19.18 4.21
C LEU A 8 -0.08 -18.77 5.60
N ASP A 9 0.75 -18.05 6.34
CA ASP A 9 0.31 -17.34 7.55
C ASP A 9 -0.45 -16.08 7.09
N PHE A 10 -1.68 -16.29 6.64
CA PHE A 10 -2.58 -15.24 6.18
C PHE A 10 -3.86 -15.28 7.02
N ASN A 11 -3.95 -14.37 7.98
CA ASN A 11 -5.16 -14.13 8.75
C ASN A 11 -5.96 -13.00 8.07
N PRO A 12 -7.06 -13.32 7.36
CA PRO A 12 -7.81 -12.33 6.59
C PRO A 12 -8.44 -11.25 7.47
N ASP A 13 -8.81 -11.56 8.72
CA ASP A 13 -9.39 -10.57 9.63
C ASP A 13 -8.35 -9.62 10.20
N PHE A 14 -7.15 -10.14 10.51
CA PHE A 14 -6.01 -9.31 10.91
C PHE A 14 -5.59 -8.37 9.77
N CYS A 15 -5.36 -8.92 8.58
CA CYS A 15 -4.97 -8.12 7.41
C CYS A 15 -6.04 -7.09 7.04
N ARG A 16 -7.33 -7.40 7.21
CA ARG A 16 -8.43 -6.44 6.99
C ARG A 16 -8.35 -5.27 7.95
N LYS A 17 -8.08 -5.53 9.23
CA LYS A 17 -7.93 -4.47 10.25
C LYS A 17 -6.76 -3.56 9.90
N ILE A 18 -5.63 -4.13 9.47
CA ILE A 18 -4.45 -3.36 9.03
C ILE A 18 -4.76 -2.54 7.78
N ALA A 19 -5.36 -3.12 6.75
CA ALA A 19 -5.76 -2.41 5.54
C ALA A 19 -6.73 -1.25 5.86
N LYS A 20 -7.71 -1.48 6.74
CA LYS A 20 -8.65 -0.43 7.20
C LYS A 20 -7.92 0.70 7.91
N ARG A 21 -6.96 0.40 8.80
CA ARG A 21 -6.13 1.41 9.48
C ARG A 21 -5.29 2.20 8.48
N GLY A 22 -4.64 1.52 7.54
CA GLY A 22 -3.86 2.17 6.47
C GLY A 22 -4.70 3.09 5.59
N ALA A 23 -5.91 2.65 5.23
CA ALA A 23 -6.86 3.48 4.49
C ALA A 23 -7.28 4.74 5.27
N ILE A 24 -7.59 4.61 6.56
CA ILE A 24 -7.94 5.75 7.42
C ILE A 24 -6.78 6.75 7.52
N ILE A 25 -5.55 6.26 7.76
CA ILE A 25 -4.36 7.10 7.87
C ILE A 25 -4.08 7.82 6.53
N SER A 26 -4.15 7.10 5.41
CA SER A 26 -3.94 7.68 4.08
C SER A 26 -5.00 8.73 3.73
N PHE A 27 -6.26 8.49 4.11
CA PHE A 27 -7.35 9.46 3.94
C PHE A 27 -7.15 10.71 4.80
N ALA A 28 -6.69 10.54 6.04
CA ALA A 28 -6.35 11.67 6.91
C ALA A 28 -5.21 12.52 6.33
N TRP A 29 -4.15 11.87 5.84
CA TRP A 29 -3.05 12.56 5.15
C TRP A 29 -3.53 13.31 3.91
N LEU A 30 -4.33 12.67 3.05
CA LEU A 30 -4.90 13.30 1.86
C LEU A 30 -5.77 14.51 2.24
N GLY A 31 -6.59 14.40 3.28
CA GLY A 31 -7.40 15.50 3.79
C GLY A 31 -6.55 16.69 4.24
N ILE A 32 -5.49 16.43 5.01
CA ILE A 32 -4.54 17.48 5.43
C ILE A 32 -3.89 18.15 4.20
N ALA A 33 -3.45 17.37 3.21
CA ALA A 33 -2.82 17.92 2.01
C ALA A 33 -3.78 18.80 1.21
N ILE A 34 -5.05 18.40 1.08
CA ILE A 34 -6.10 19.18 0.42
C ILE A 34 -6.36 20.48 1.21
N CYS A 35 -6.47 20.40 2.53
CA CYS A 35 -6.68 21.59 3.38
C CYS A 35 -5.52 22.58 3.23
N ILE A 36 -4.28 22.10 3.24
CA ILE A 36 -3.10 22.93 3.01
C ILE A 36 -3.23 23.59 1.63
N LEU A 37 -3.37 22.80 0.56
CA LEU A 37 -3.47 23.30 -0.81
C LEU A 37 -4.61 24.30 -1.06
N ALA A 38 -5.74 24.14 -0.36
CA ALA A 38 -6.90 25.01 -0.50
C ALA A 38 -6.80 26.30 0.31
N LEU A 39 -6.15 26.28 1.48
CA LEU A 39 -6.16 27.38 2.43
C LEU A 39 -4.88 28.24 2.40
N VAL A 40 -3.75 27.67 1.99
CA VAL A 40 -2.47 28.38 1.99
C VAL A 40 -2.20 28.96 0.61
N HIS A 41 -2.02 30.28 0.54
CA HIS A 41 -1.54 30.94 -0.68
C HIS A 41 -0.02 30.78 -0.80
N PRO A 42 0.50 30.35 -1.96
CA PRO A 42 1.93 30.28 -2.20
C PRO A 42 2.48 31.70 -2.39
N GLY A 43 2.76 32.38 -1.27
CA GLY A 43 3.57 33.59 -1.25
C GLY A 43 5.06 33.27 -1.42
N SER A 44 5.90 34.30 -1.39
CA SER A 44 7.36 34.19 -1.50
C SER A 44 8.05 33.37 -0.39
N GLN A 45 7.30 32.95 0.63
CA GLN A 45 7.80 32.18 1.78
C GLN A 45 7.77 30.65 1.56
N CYS A 46 7.07 30.16 0.53
CA CYS A 46 6.94 28.72 0.26
C CYS A 46 7.16 28.39 -1.23
N PRO A 47 8.40 28.50 -1.74
CA PRO A 47 8.71 28.34 -3.17
C PRO A 47 8.47 26.92 -3.72
N ALA A 48 8.39 25.92 -2.84
CA ALA A 48 8.17 24.52 -3.23
C ALA A 48 6.76 24.22 -3.77
N TRP A 49 5.84 25.19 -3.68
CA TRP A 49 4.45 25.04 -4.11
C TRP A 49 4.24 24.97 -5.63
N THR A 50 5.25 25.38 -6.38
CA THR A 50 5.30 25.27 -7.83
C THR A 50 6.65 24.69 -8.19
N ILE A 51 6.69 23.44 -8.66
CA ILE A 51 7.94 22.82 -9.09
C ILE A 51 8.19 23.28 -10.52
N TYR A 52 9.11 24.23 -10.69
CA TYR A 52 9.58 24.65 -12.01
C TYR A 52 10.67 23.70 -12.47
N ASP A 53 10.43 23.02 -13.59
CA ASP A 53 11.48 22.29 -14.28
C ASP A 53 12.50 23.28 -14.88
N LYS A 54 13.73 22.82 -15.13
CA LYS A 54 14.80 23.62 -15.76
C LYS A 54 14.39 24.16 -17.14
N ASN A 55 13.37 23.56 -17.75
CA ASN A 55 12.80 23.94 -19.03
C ASN A 55 11.66 24.99 -18.92
N GLY A 56 11.31 25.42 -17.70
CA GLY A 56 10.24 26.39 -17.44
C GLY A 56 8.84 25.77 -17.27
N GLU A 57 8.69 24.45 -17.39
CA GLU A 57 7.41 23.78 -17.15
C GLU A 57 7.12 23.68 -15.65
N ALA A 58 5.99 24.27 -15.23
CA ALA A 58 5.52 24.22 -13.86
C ALA A 58 4.64 22.98 -13.65
N THR A 59 5.06 22.05 -12.79
CA THR A 59 4.21 20.95 -12.36
C THR A 59 3.36 21.38 -11.17
N SER A 60 2.03 21.31 -11.32
CA SER A 60 1.09 21.68 -10.25
C SER A 60 1.14 20.66 -9.11
N LEU A 61 1.31 21.14 -7.88
CA LEU A 61 1.32 20.30 -6.68
C LEU A 61 -0.01 19.58 -6.44
N TRP A 62 -1.12 20.09 -6.99
CA TRP A 62 -2.40 19.37 -7.03
C TRP A 62 -2.30 18.05 -7.80
N VAL A 63 -1.57 18.03 -8.91
CA VAL A 63 -1.36 16.82 -9.72
C VAL A 63 -0.49 15.83 -8.95
N ILE A 64 0.54 16.31 -8.26
CA ILE A 64 1.43 15.49 -7.42
C ILE A 64 0.65 14.88 -6.25
N VAL A 65 -0.15 15.66 -5.52
CA VAL A 65 -1.00 15.13 -4.45
C VAL A 65 -2.03 14.15 -5.00
N GLY A 66 -2.69 14.47 -6.11
CA GLY A 66 -3.66 13.57 -6.74
C GLY A 66 -3.04 12.22 -7.10
N PHE A 67 -1.85 12.23 -7.68
CA PHE A 67 -1.16 11.02 -8.14
C PHE A 67 -0.54 10.20 -7.01
N PHE A 68 0.14 10.87 -6.07
CA PHE A 68 0.91 10.20 -5.00
C PHE A 68 0.13 9.99 -3.70
N MET A 69 -0.99 10.70 -3.49
CA MET A 69 -1.84 10.53 -2.30
C MET A 69 -3.26 10.10 -2.67
N GLY A 70 -3.84 10.69 -3.73
CA GLY A 70 -5.21 10.41 -4.16
C GLY A 70 -5.39 8.98 -4.68
N LEU A 71 -4.73 8.63 -5.79
CA LEU A 71 -4.80 7.28 -6.39
C LEU A 71 -4.47 6.16 -5.39
N PRO A 72 -3.40 6.26 -4.58
CA PRO A 72 -3.03 5.21 -3.64
C PRO A 72 -4.06 5.04 -2.51
N THR A 73 -4.66 6.14 -2.05
CA THR A 73 -5.75 6.10 -1.06
C THR A 73 -7.02 5.47 -1.64
N ILE A 74 -7.39 5.82 -2.87
CA ILE A 74 -8.55 5.23 -3.57
C ILE A 74 -8.36 3.72 -3.75
N LEU A 75 -7.15 3.29 -4.15
CA LEU A 75 -6.82 1.88 -4.31
C LEU A 75 -6.96 1.11 -2.99
N LEU A 76 -6.43 1.65 -1.88
CA LEU A 76 -6.58 1.05 -0.55
C LEU A 76 -8.05 0.95 -0.14
N CYS A 77 -8.83 2.00 -0.33
CA CYS A 77 -10.26 1.99 -0.07
C CYS A 77 -10.99 0.93 -0.91
N PHE A 78 -10.64 0.80 -2.19
CA PHE A 78 -11.21 -0.21 -3.08
C PHE A 78 -10.90 -1.63 -2.60
N ILE A 79 -9.64 -1.91 -2.20
CA ILE A 79 -9.23 -3.20 -1.64
C ILE A 79 -10.03 -3.53 -0.37
N VAL A 80 -10.21 -2.56 0.53
CA VAL A 80 -10.98 -2.73 1.76
C VAL A 80 -12.46 -3.00 1.46
N MET A 81 -13.06 -2.32 0.48
CA MET A 81 -14.45 -2.55 0.07
C MET A 81 -14.64 -3.92 -0.61
N ARG A 82 -13.69 -4.32 -1.46
CA ARG A 82 -13.71 -5.60 -2.19
C ARG A 82 -12.97 -6.73 -1.46
N TRP A 83 -12.81 -6.61 -0.13
CA TRP A 83 -11.99 -7.50 0.69
C TRP A 83 -12.25 -8.99 0.43
N LYS A 84 -13.53 -9.41 0.34
CA LYS A 84 -13.90 -10.81 0.10
C LYS A 84 -13.38 -11.36 -1.24
N GLY A 85 -13.32 -10.54 -2.29
CA GLY A 85 -12.77 -10.94 -3.58
C GLY A 85 -11.24 -10.98 -3.55
N PHE A 86 -10.64 -10.00 -2.87
CA PHE A 86 -9.20 -9.89 -2.71
C PHE A 86 -8.61 -11.07 -1.90
N THR A 87 -9.27 -11.48 -0.81
CA THR A 87 -8.84 -12.64 -0.02
C THR A 87 -8.93 -13.96 -0.80
N ARG A 88 -9.96 -14.12 -1.64
CA ARG A 88 -10.05 -15.28 -2.54
C ARG A 88 -8.91 -15.31 -3.54
N MET A 89 -8.63 -14.18 -4.19
CA MET A 89 -7.53 -14.07 -5.15
C MET A 89 -6.16 -14.38 -4.52
N ILE A 90 -5.90 -13.93 -3.29
CA ILE A 90 -4.66 -14.25 -2.55
C ILE A 90 -4.57 -15.74 -2.26
N ASN A 91 -5.65 -16.36 -1.79
CA ASN A 91 -5.66 -17.78 -1.47
C ASN A 91 -5.46 -18.63 -2.75
N ASP A 92 -6.13 -18.29 -3.84
CA ASP A 92 -6.00 -18.98 -5.13
C ASP A 92 -4.58 -18.83 -5.70
N SER A 93 -4.02 -17.62 -5.68
CA SER A 93 -2.65 -17.34 -6.16
C SER A 93 -1.58 -18.01 -5.30
N GLY A 94 -1.81 -18.07 -3.98
CA GLY A 94 -0.94 -18.75 -3.02
C GLY A 94 -0.91 -20.26 -3.25
N ALA A 95 -2.08 -20.87 -3.49
CA ALA A 95 -2.20 -22.29 -3.80
C ALA A 95 -1.51 -22.66 -5.13
N ASP A 96 -1.66 -21.82 -6.16
CA ASP A 96 -1.03 -22.04 -7.47
C ASP A 96 0.50 -21.86 -7.43
N SER A 97 0.98 -20.83 -6.73
CA SER A 97 2.42 -20.58 -6.58
C SER A 97 3.09 -21.71 -5.81
N TYR A 98 2.42 -22.24 -4.79
CA TYR A 98 2.89 -23.40 -4.04
C TYR A 98 2.91 -24.68 -4.90
N ARG A 99 1.86 -24.95 -5.69
CA ARG A 99 1.85 -26.07 -6.64
C ARG A 99 3.02 -26.02 -7.61
N ARG A 100 3.35 -24.85 -8.15
CA ARG A 100 4.51 -24.67 -9.04
C ARG A 100 5.84 -24.88 -8.32
N PHE A 101 5.98 -24.39 -7.09
CA PHE A 101 7.18 -24.61 -6.29
C PHE A 101 7.39 -26.09 -5.94
N LEU A 102 6.32 -26.83 -5.61
CA LEU A 102 6.40 -28.27 -5.41
C LEU A 102 6.76 -29.02 -6.69
N ALA A 103 6.19 -28.61 -7.83
CA ALA A 103 6.51 -29.22 -9.12
C ALA A 103 7.97 -29.00 -9.54
N SER A 104 8.60 -27.89 -9.16
CA SER A 104 10.00 -27.60 -9.49
C SER A 104 11.02 -28.27 -8.57
N LYS A 105 10.65 -28.62 -7.33
CA LYS A 105 11.57 -29.23 -6.34
C LYS A 105 11.62 -30.77 -6.34
N GLY A 106 10.84 -31.44 -7.17
CA GLY A 106 10.87 -32.90 -7.33
C GLY A 106 10.26 -33.69 -6.15
N SER A 107 10.04 -35.00 -6.38
CA SER A 107 9.27 -35.93 -5.53
C SER A 107 9.73 -36.03 -4.06
N ASP A 108 10.96 -35.61 -3.75
CA ASP A 108 11.56 -35.76 -2.42
C ASP A 108 11.00 -34.74 -1.39
N TYR A 109 10.42 -33.64 -1.87
CA TYR A 109 9.77 -32.62 -1.03
C TYR A 109 8.31 -32.94 -0.66
N GLN A 110 7.68 -33.94 -1.29
CA GLN A 110 6.29 -34.33 -0.95
C GLN A 110 6.17 -34.95 0.45
N ASN A 111 7.22 -35.57 0.97
CA ASN A 111 7.20 -36.27 2.27
C ASN A 111 7.55 -35.36 3.47
N LYS A 112 7.86 -34.09 3.24
CA LYS A 112 8.04 -33.08 4.31
C LYS A 112 7.01 -31.96 4.15
N PRO A 113 5.72 -32.21 4.45
CA PRO A 113 4.77 -31.11 4.57
C PRO A 113 5.15 -30.28 5.80
N ALA A 114 5.09 -28.96 5.70
CA ALA A 114 5.12 -28.00 6.82
C ALA A 114 6.48 -27.61 7.46
N ALA A 115 7.42 -27.04 6.69
CA ALA A 115 8.54 -26.30 7.31
C ALA A 115 8.67 -24.82 6.90
N TYR A 116 8.00 -24.38 5.84
CA TYR A 116 8.11 -22.99 5.34
C TYR A 116 6.74 -22.38 5.17
N THR A 117 6.14 -21.91 6.27
CA THR A 117 4.96 -21.05 6.22
C THR A 117 5.42 -19.66 5.76
N PHE A 118 4.97 -19.21 4.60
CA PHE A 118 5.33 -17.87 4.13
C PHE A 118 4.61 -16.82 5.00
N PRO A 119 5.32 -15.84 5.61
CA PRO A 119 4.76 -14.90 6.57
C PRO A 119 3.97 -13.77 5.88
N MET A 120 2.86 -14.12 5.22
CA MET A 120 2.04 -13.18 4.45
C MET A 120 1.52 -12.01 5.29
N ASN A 121 1.13 -12.26 6.54
CA ASN A 121 0.70 -11.21 7.48
C ASN A 121 1.76 -10.11 7.63
N SER A 122 3.03 -10.49 7.81
CA SER A 122 4.14 -9.54 8.00
C SER A 122 4.42 -8.77 6.71
N VAL A 123 4.44 -9.45 5.57
CA VAL A 123 4.60 -8.82 4.25
C VAL A 123 3.47 -7.82 3.99
N PHE A 124 2.23 -8.17 4.34
CA PHE A 124 1.07 -7.32 4.17
C PHE A 124 1.14 -6.07 5.05
N VAL A 125 1.52 -6.21 6.32
CA VAL A 125 1.76 -5.07 7.22
C VAL A 125 2.85 -4.16 6.68
N MET A 126 3.97 -4.73 6.24
CA MET A 126 5.09 -3.99 5.70
C MET A 126 4.71 -3.24 4.41
N ALA A 127 3.95 -3.88 3.50
CA ALA A 127 3.46 -3.25 2.28
C ALA A 127 2.52 -2.08 2.58
N ILE A 128 1.51 -2.27 3.44
CA ILE A 128 0.57 -1.20 3.84
C ILE A 128 1.29 -0.08 4.58
N GLY A 129 2.27 -0.42 5.44
CA GLY A 129 3.10 0.54 6.15
C GLY A 129 3.92 1.42 5.21
N MET A 130 4.68 0.79 4.30
CA MET A 130 5.45 1.53 3.27
C MET A 130 4.55 2.37 2.39
N TRP A 131 3.40 1.84 1.99
CA TRP A 131 2.43 2.58 1.18
C TRP A 131 1.89 3.81 1.90
N SER A 132 1.59 3.69 3.20
CA SER A 132 1.11 4.81 4.03
C SER A 132 2.20 5.88 4.22
N LEU A 133 3.46 5.47 4.39
CA LEU A 133 4.61 6.38 4.45
C LEU A 133 4.83 7.08 3.11
N PHE A 134 4.72 6.36 2.01
CA PHE A 134 4.84 6.93 0.67
C PHE A 134 3.77 7.98 0.38
N CYS A 135 2.53 7.73 0.81
CA CYS A 135 1.45 8.73 0.75
C CYS A 135 1.77 10.00 1.55
N SER A 136 2.65 9.96 2.55
CA SER A 136 3.02 11.15 3.32
C SER A 136 4.11 12.01 2.65
N ILE A 137 4.83 11.50 1.65
CA ILE A 137 5.97 12.21 1.02
C ILE A 137 5.57 13.59 0.47
N PRO A 138 4.45 13.76 -0.25
CA PRO A 138 4.07 15.08 -0.77
C PRO A 138 3.79 16.10 0.33
N LEU A 139 3.29 15.67 1.49
CA LEU A 139 3.10 16.56 2.64
C LEU A 139 4.43 17.07 3.19
N TRP A 140 5.41 16.18 3.37
CA TRP A 140 6.74 16.59 3.81
C TRP A 140 7.40 17.54 2.81
N ALA A 141 7.22 17.29 1.51
CA ALA A 141 7.71 18.17 0.46
C ALA A 141 7.06 19.56 0.47
N MET A 142 5.80 19.69 0.91
CA MET A 142 5.14 20.99 1.10
C MET A 142 5.60 21.72 2.36
N ILE A 143 5.83 20.99 3.46
CA ILE A 143 6.06 21.58 4.80
C ILE A 143 7.53 21.95 5.01
N LEU A 144 8.47 21.06 4.68
CA LEU A 144 9.90 21.27 4.96
C LEU A 144 10.46 22.58 4.37
N PRO A 145 10.07 23.04 3.17
CA PRO A 145 10.58 24.27 2.59
C PRO A 145 9.96 25.55 3.15
N CYS A 146 8.94 25.42 4.02
CA CYS A 146 8.28 26.53 4.70
C CYS A 146 8.77 26.72 6.15
N PHE A 147 9.71 25.88 6.62
CA PHE A 147 10.43 26.01 7.89
C PHE A 147 11.84 26.56 7.65
#